data_AF-A0A1F7I307-F1
#
_entry.id   AF-A0A1F7I307-F1
#
_cell.length_a   1.000
_cell.length_b   1.000
_cell.length_c   1.000
_cell.angle_alpha   90.00
_cell.angle_beta   90.00
_cell.angle_gamma   90.00
#
_symmetry.space_group_name_H-M   'P 1'
#
loop_
_entity.id
_entity.type
_entity.pdbx_description
1 polymer ?
#
loop_
_entity_poly.entity_id
_entity_poly.type
_entity_poly.pdbx_seq_one_letter_code
_entity_poly.pdbx_strand_id
1 'polypeptide(L)'
;MYYYIKPTDKQVNSWEDLPAEIKNTYDRIGVPEAEKKFLAGVSAQYESEVVYESINKELNKQGVLFCDMDTGLKKYPHLVKKYFGTLIPPHDNKFAALNSATWSGGSFVYIPKGVKVKMPLQAYFRINAERFGQFERTLIIAEEGAYVHYIEGCTAPIYTTQSLHSAVVEIFVHKNARVRYTTVQNWSNNVYNLVTKRARADENAIMEWVDCNIGSKVTMKYPSVYLYGEGARGEVLSIAYAGKNQHQDAGAKMLHFAPRTSSRIISKSISKAGGRTSYRGLVQIMPGAKKSSVYVSCDALILDQKSRSDTYPYMKIKQNDVSIQHE
;
A
#
# COMPACT_ATOMS: atom_id res chain seq x y z
N MET A 1 5.40 10.57 -21.63
CA MET A 1 4.84 10.10 -20.34
C MET A 1 4.06 11.27 -19.77
N TYR A 2 2.75 11.14 -19.58
CA TYR A 2 1.95 12.18 -18.93
C TYR A 2 2.04 11.94 -17.42
N TYR A 3 2.56 12.92 -16.68
CA TYR A 3 2.83 12.78 -15.23
C TYR A 3 1.63 13.13 -14.35
N TYR A 4 0.66 13.84 -14.90
CA TYR A 4 -0.54 14.29 -14.23
C TYR A 4 -1.70 14.16 -15.21
N ILE A 5 -2.79 13.55 -14.75
CA ILE A 5 -4.06 13.50 -15.48
C ILE A 5 -5.07 14.28 -14.64
N LYS A 6 -5.72 15.29 -15.23
CA LYS A 6 -6.86 15.94 -14.59
C LYS A 6 -7.90 14.85 -14.28
N PRO A 7 -8.46 14.79 -13.06
CA PRO A 7 -9.63 13.96 -12.80
C PRO A 7 -10.66 14.22 -13.90
N THR A 8 -11.07 13.20 -14.64
CA THR A 8 -12.07 13.36 -15.69
C THR A 8 -13.37 13.84 -15.04
N ASP A 9 -13.87 15.00 -15.46
CA ASP A 9 -15.11 15.62 -14.95
C ASP A 9 -16.40 14.83 -15.27
N LYS A 10 -16.31 13.59 -15.77
CA LYS A 10 -17.46 12.78 -16.17
C LYS A 10 -17.39 11.37 -15.59
N GLN A 11 -18.07 11.18 -14.46
CA GLN A 11 -18.68 9.89 -14.14
C GLN A 11 -19.81 9.64 -15.15
N VAL A 12 -19.89 8.43 -15.69
CA VAL A 12 -20.97 8.00 -16.58
C VAL A 12 -21.82 6.97 -15.86
N ASN A 13 -23.12 7.23 -15.78
CA ASN A 13 -24.05 6.55 -14.87
C ASN A 13 -24.80 5.37 -15.54
N SER A 14 -24.52 5.08 -16.81
CA SER A 14 -25.22 4.03 -17.55
C SER A 14 -24.34 3.38 -18.63
N TRP A 15 -24.69 2.15 -19.02
CA TRP A 15 -24.05 1.43 -20.14
C TRP A 15 -24.18 2.19 -21.45
N GLU A 16 -25.26 2.94 -21.62
CA GLU A 16 -25.55 3.74 -22.80
C GLU A 16 -24.56 4.90 -22.95
N ASP A 17 -24.02 5.40 -21.85
CA ASP A 17 -23.05 6.51 -21.83
C ASP A 17 -21.59 6.06 -22.00
N LEU A 18 -21.33 4.73 -22.06
CA LEU A 18 -19.97 4.24 -22.27
C LEU A 18 -19.45 4.58 -23.69
N PRO A 19 -18.18 4.99 -23.82
CA PRO A 19 -17.52 5.20 -25.10
C PRO A 19 -17.64 3.97 -26.02
N ALA A 20 -17.86 4.21 -27.31
CA ALA A 20 -18.07 3.16 -28.32
C ALA A 20 -16.92 2.14 -28.40
N GLU A 21 -15.69 2.56 -28.12
CA GLU A 21 -14.50 1.69 -28.10
C GLU A 21 -14.58 0.61 -27.01
N ILE A 22 -15.17 0.94 -25.86
CA ILE A 22 -15.36 -0.02 -24.75
C ILE A 22 -16.45 -1.02 -25.13
N LYS A 23 -17.60 -0.53 -25.63
CA LYS A 23 -18.71 -1.38 -26.11
C LYS A 23 -18.25 -2.39 -27.16
N ASN A 24 -17.50 -1.93 -28.16
CA ASN A 24 -16.94 -2.76 -29.23
C ASN A 24 -15.94 -3.80 -28.72
N THR A 25 -15.24 -3.52 -27.61
CA THR A 25 -14.32 -4.48 -26.99
C THR A 25 -15.09 -5.62 -26.33
N TYR A 26 -16.20 -5.33 -25.64
CA TYR A 26 -17.05 -6.37 -25.03
C TYR A 26 -17.72 -7.28 -26.06
N ASP A 27 -18.16 -6.73 -27.19
CA ASP A 27 -18.74 -7.51 -28.28
C ASP A 27 -17.73 -8.47 -28.93
N ARG A 28 -16.44 -8.08 -29.00
CA ARG A 28 -15.37 -8.93 -29.57
C ARG A 28 -14.98 -10.12 -28.70
N ILE A 29 -15.30 -10.10 -27.39
CA ILE A 29 -14.90 -11.16 -26.45
C ILE A 29 -15.94 -12.30 -26.41
N GLY A 30 -17.08 -12.16 -27.12
CA GLY A 30 -18.03 -13.27 -27.34
C GLY A 30 -18.85 -13.66 -26.12
N VAL A 31 -19.24 -12.67 -25.30
CA VAL A 31 -20.10 -12.86 -24.12
C VAL A 31 -21.53 -13.25 -24.55
N PRO A 32 -22.09 -14.40 -24.10
CA PRO A 32 -23.44 -14.86 -24.43
C PRO A 32 -24.54 -13.85 -24.07
N GLU A 33 -25.66 -13.78 -24.79
CA GLU A 33 -26.74 -12.81 -24.54
C GLU A 33 -27.36 -12.86 -23.13
N ALA A 34 -27.39 -14.04 -22.50
CA ALA A 34 -27.81 -14.19 -21.11
C ALA A 34 -26.81 -13.54 -20.13
N GLU A 35 -25.51 -13.66 -20.44
CA GLU A 35 -24.46 -12.90 -19.76
C GLU A 35 -24.44 -11.44 -20.21
N LYS A 36 -24.96 -11.02 -21.37
CA LYS A 36 -25.18 -9.60 -21.68
C LYS A 36 -26.27 -8.98 -20.82
N LYS A 37 -27.27 -9.73 -20.35
CA LYS A 37 -28.26 -9.26 -19.36
C LYS A 37 -27.75 -9.35 -17.92
N PHE A 38 -26.89 -10.33 -17.60
CA PHE A 38 -26.25 -10.47 -16.30
C PHE A 38 -25.02 -9.55 -16.12
N LEU A 39 -24.35 -9.17 -17.22
CA LEU A 39 -23.25 -8.19 -17.35
C LEU A 39 -23.72 -6.82 -17.86
N ALA A 40 -24.98 -6.70 -18.33
CA ALA A 40 -25.79 -5.50 -18.11
C ALA A 40 -26.19 -5.38 -16.63
N GLY A 41 -25.60 -6.21 -15.77
CA GLY A 41 -25.36 -6.01 -14.34
C GLY A 41 -24.47 -4.80 -14.06
N VAL A 42 -24.95 -3.66 -14.53
CA VAL A 42 -25.04 -2.40 -13.80
C VAL A 42 -25.48 -2.63 -12.33
N SER A 43 -26.06 -3.78 -11.97
CA SER A 43 -26.35 -4.20 -10.58
C SER A 43 -25.13 -4.47 -9.69
N ALA A 44 -23.97 -4.93 -10.20
CA ALA A 44 -22.79 -5.03 -9.34
C ALA A 44 -22.22 -3.64 -8.97
N GLN A 45 -22.41 -2.65 -9.84
CA GLN A 45 -22.05 -1.24 -9.58
C GLN A 45 -23.13 -0.48 -8.80
N TYR A 46 -24.41 -0.69 -9.10
CA TYR A 46 -25.53 -0.04 -8.39
C TYR A 46 -25.71 -0.59 -6.97
N GLU A 47 -25.57 -1.90 -6.75
CA GLU A 47 -25.55 -2.45 -5.39
C GLU A 47 -24.28 -2.02 -4.66
N SER A 48 -23.13 -1.95 -5.34
CA SER A 48 -21.89 -1.44 -4.73
C SER A 48 -21.99 0.04 -4.39
N GLU A 49 -22.63 0.89 -5.18
CA GLU A 49 -22.81 2.32 -4.86
C GLU A 49 -23.77 2.52 -3.69
N VAL A 50 -24.89 1.80 -3.64
CA VAL A 50 -25.83 1.86 -2.50
C VAL A 50 -25.17 1.31 -1.23
N VAL A 51 -24.41 0.20 -1.34
CA VAL A 51 -23.64 -0.36 -0.22
C VAL A 51 -22.52 0.59 0.19
N TYR A 52 -21.79 1.19 -0.75
CA TYR A 52 -20.70 2.14 -0.49
C TYR A 52 -21.21 3.44 0.14
N GLU A 53 -22.34 3.97 -0.32
CA GLU A 53 -23.02 5.08 0.33
C GLU A 53 -23.51 4.71 1.74
N SER A 54 -24.04 3.50 1.94
CA SER A 54 -24.46 3.04 3.26
C SER A 54 -23.28 2.91 4.22
N ILE A 55 -22.15 2.36 3.74
CA ILE A 55 -20.91 2.20 4.49
C ILE A 55 -20.33 3.57 4.80
N ASN A 56 -20.28 4.49 3.85
CA ASN A 56 -19.83 5.86 4.09
C ASN A 56 -20.73 6.59 5.08
N LYS A 57 -22.05 6.39 5.04
CA LYS A 57 -22.97 6.95 6.06
C LYS A 57 -22.64 6.39 7.44
N GLU A 58 -22.42 5.09 7.58
CA GLU A 58 -22.05 4.46 8.85
C GLU A 58 -20.65 4.85 9.36
N LEU A 59 -19.68 5.03 8.46
CA LEU A 59 -18.35 5.54 8.78
C LEU A 59 -18.42 7.01 9.24
N ASN A 60 -19.17 7.84 8.51
CA ASN A 60 -19.37 9.25 8.85
C ASN A 60 -20.09 9.43 10.20
N LYS A 61 -21.07 8.57 10.53
CA LYS A 61 -21.71 8.55 11.86
C LYS A 61 -20.71 8.29 12.99
N GLN A 62 -19.65 7.52 12.73
CA GLN A 62 -18.56 7.27 13.67
C GLN A 62 -17.45 8.32 13.60
N GLY A 63 -17.60 9.35 12.76
CA GLY A 63 -16.59 10.39 12.52
C GLY A 63 -15.39 9.93 11.69
N VAL A 64 -15.44 8.74 11.10
CA VAL A 64 -14.39 8.23 10.21
C VAL A 64 -14.48 8.97 8.89
N LEU A 65 -13.36 9.56 8.47
CA LEU A 65 -13.23 10.19 7.15
C LEU A 65 -12.55 9.18 6.23
N PHE A 66 -13.23 8.80 5.15
CA PHE A 66 -12.65 7.97 4.09
C PHE A 66 -13.02 8.55 2.73
N CYS A 67 -12.04 9.13 2.05
CA CYS A 67 -12.22 9.72 0.73
C CYS A 67 -10.91 9.70 -0.07
N ASP A 68 -10.94 10.20 -1.30
CA ASP A 68 -9.73 10.44 -2.08
C ASP A 68 -8.89 11.59 -1.49
N MET A 69 -7.59 11.61 -1.77
CA MET A 69 -6.70 12.64 -1.22
C MET A 69 -7.02 14.07 -1.68
N ASP A 70 -7.53 14.25 -2.90
CA ASP A 70 -7.94 15.57 -3.41
C ASP A 70 -9.11 16.14 -2.59
N THR A 71 -10.12 15.30 -2.31
CA THR A 71 -11.23 15.62 -1.41
C THR A 71 -10.74 15.86 0.02
N GLY A 72 -9.84 15.01 0.52
CA GLY A 72 -9.23 15.16 1.84
C GLY A 72 -8.55 16.52 2.01
N LEU A 73 -7.75 16.92 1.01
CA LEU A 73 -7.06 18.22 0.97
C LEU A 73 -8.04 19.40 0.94
N LYS A 74 -9.09 19.32 0.13
CA LYS A 74 -10.09 20.41 -0.01
C LYS A 74 -10.98 20.55 1.23
N LYS A 75 -11.48 19.45 1.78
CA LYS A 75 -12.46 19.46 2.90
C LYS A 75 -11.80 19.51 4.27
N TYR A 76 -10.62 18.93 4.44
CA TYR A 76 -9.93 18.83 5.73
C TYR A 76 -8.48 19.36 5.67
N PRO A 77 -8.27 20.60 5.17
CA PRO A 77 -6.92 21.14 4.95
C PRO A 77 -6.09 21.24 6.23
N HIS A 78 -6.73 21.44 7.39
CA HIS A 78 -6.07 21.50 8.68
C HIS A 78 -5.42 20.16 9.09
N LEU A 79 -6.11 19.03 8.84
CA LEU A 79 -5.56 17.69 9.07
C LEU A 79 -4.47 17.38 8.05
N VAL A 80 -4.75 17.59 6.76
CA VAL A 80 -3.77 17.28 5.71
C VAL A 80 -2.49 18.08 5.90
N LYS A 81 -2.57 19.39 6.17
CA LYS A 81 -1.39 20.23 6.43
C LYS A 81 -0.56 19.77 7.63
N LYS A 82 -1.19 19.18 8.65
CA LYS A 82 -0.51 18.70 9.87
C LYS A 82 0.36 17.47 9.59
N TYR A 83 -0.03 16.60 8.68
CA TYR A 83 0.58 15.27 8.51
C TYR A 83 1.26 15.05 7.15
N PHE A 84 0.73 15.65 6.08
CA PHE A 84 1.18 15.42 4.71
C PHE A 84 2.65 15.80 4.52
N GLY A 85 3.47 14.86 4.05
CA GLY A 85 4.89 15.07 3.78
C GLY A 85 5.76 15.21 5.03
N THR A 86 5.21 14.99 6.23
CA THR A 86 5.99 15.07 7.48
C THR A 86 6.75 13.79 7.77
N LEU A 87 6.23 12.65 7.28
CA LEU A 87 6.86 11.34 7.48
C LEU A 87 7.69 10.94 6.26
N ILE A 88 7.21 11.25 5.05
CA ILE A 88 7.93 11.08 3.78
C ILE A 88 7.97 12.45 3.08
N PRO A 89 8.98 13.28 3.40
CA PRO A 89 9.12 14.60 2.77
C PRO A 89 9.48 14.49 1.29
N PRO A 90 9.28 15.56 0.49
CA PRO A 90 9.62 15.56 -0.93
C PRO A 90 11.08 15.23 -1.22
N HIS A 91 12.00 15.57 -0.31
CA HIS A 91 13.43 15.30 -0.47
C HIS A 91 13.87 13.91 0.04
N ASP A 92 12.95 13.03 0.45
CA ASP A 92 13.27 11.70 0.99
C ASP A 92 14.04 10.85 -0.02
N ASN A 93 13.59 10.84 -1.27
CA ASN A 93 14.24 10.20 -2.39
C ASN A 93 13.67 10.74 -3.71
N LYS A 94 14.32 10.42 -4.85
CA LYS A 94 13.91 10.91 -6.19
C LYS A 94 12.46 10.55 -6.57
N PHE A 95 11.94 9.40 -6.13
CA PHE A 95 10.58 8.97 -6.45
C PHE A 95 9.54 9.63 -5.54
N ALA A 96 9.89 9.85 -4.26
CA ALA A 96 9.10 10.68 -3.36
C ALA A 96 9.02 12.13 -3.85
N ALA A 97 10.11 12.70 -4.36
CA ALA A 97 10.13 14.04 -4.95
C ALA A 97 9.18 14.15 -6.15
N LEU A 98 9.28 13.18 -7.07
CA LEU A 98 8.40 13.12 -8.24
C LEU A 98 6.94 12.97 -7.82
N ASN A 99 6.63 12.02 -6.93
CA ASN A 99 5.29 11.85 -6.37
C ASN A 99 4.79 13.15 -5.73
N SER A 100 5.54 13.77 -4.83
CA SER A 100 5.13 15.01 -4.18
C SER A 100 4.86 16.16 -5.16
N ALA A 101 5.56 16.21 -6.30
CA ALA A 101 5.36 17.24 -7.31
C ALA A 101 4.15 16.97 -8.23
N THR A 102 3.82 15.70 -8.49
CA THR A 102 2.84 15.33 -9.53
C THR A 102 1.75 14.40 -9.05
N TRP A 103 1.58 14.21 -7.74
CA TRP A 103 0.60 13.26 -7.22
C TRP A 103 -0.80 13.61 -7.71
N SER A 104 -1.56 12.55 -8.00
CA SER A 104 -2.96 12.65 -8.41
C SER A 104 -3.68 11.42 -7.86
N GLY A 105 -4.73 11.63 -7.06
CA GLY A 105 -5.44 10.55 -6.39
C GLY A 105 -4.68 9.92 -5.21
N GLY A 106 -5.13 8.74 -4.79
CA GLY A 106 -4.77 8.10 -3.53
C GLY A 106 -5.86 8.31 -2.47
N SER A 107 -5.64 7.86 -1.24
CA SER A 107 -6.68 7.86 -0.18
C SER A 107 -6.33 8.75 1.01
N PHE A 108 -7.32 9.48 1.51
CA PHE A 108 -7.30 10.12 2.82
C PHE A 108 -8.17 9.33 3.79
N VAL A 109 -7.57 8.86 4.89
CA VAL A 109 -8.27 8.13 5.94
C VAL A 109 -7.97 8.76 7.31
N TYR A 110 -9.01 9.14 8.04
CA TYR A 110 -8.90 9.60 9.42
C TYR A 110 -9.86 8.82 10.31
N ILE A 111 -9.36 8.24 11.38
CA ILE A 111 -10.15 7.48 12.36
C ILE A 111 -10.07 8.19 13.72
N PRO A 112 -11.20 8.66 14.28
CA PRO A 112 -11.23 9.36 15.56
C PRO A 112 -10.82 8.49 16.76
N LYS A 113 -10.56 9.16 17.89
CA LYS A 113 -10.19 8.50 19.15
C LYS A 113 -11.19 7.41 19.55
N GLY A 114 -10.68 6.24 19.91
CA GLY A 114 -11.45 5.10 20.40
C GLY A 114 -12.30 4.37 19.35
N VAL A 115 -12.36 4.87 18.11
CA VAL A 115 -13.21 4.29 17.06
C VAL A 115 -12.55 3.04 16.48
N LYS A 116 -13.30 1.93 16.44
CA LYS A 116 -12.86 0.67 15.85
C LYS A 116 -13.69 0.36 14.61
N VAL A 117 -13.09 0.54 13.44
CA VAL A 117 -13.72 0.22 12.16
C VAL A 117 -13.80 -1.30 12.02
N LYS A 118 -15.02 -1.85 12.06
CA LYS A 118 -15.25 -3.31 12.04
C LYS A 118 -14.99 -3.94 10.68
N MET A 119 -15.30 -3.22 9.60
CA MET A 119 -15.13 -3.70 8.23
C MET A 119 -13.83 -3.16 7.64
N PRO A 120 -13.08 -3.95 6.87
CA PRO A 120 -11.92 -3.44 6.16
C PRO A 120 -12.32 -2.34 5.17
N LEU A 121 -11.59 -1.22 5.18
CA LEU A 121 -11.70 -0.18 4.17
C LEU A 121 -10.96 -0.64 2.92
N GLN A 122 -11.63 -0.71 1.79
CA GLN A 122 -11.04 -1.16 0.54
C GLN A 122 -10.94 0.01 -0.43
N ALA A 123 -9.72 0.34 -0.86
CA ALA A 123 -9.49 1.23 -1.99
C ALA A 123 -9.16 0.37 -3.21
N TYR A 124 -10.02 0.40 -4.22
CA TYR A 124 -9.77 -0.29 -5.50
C TYR A 124 -9.32 0.73 -6.54
N PHE A 125 -8.03 0.70 -6.90
CA PHE A 125 -7.49 1.52 -7.97
C PHE A 125 -7.50 0.71 -9.27
N ARG A 126 -8.45 1.02 -10.18
CA ARG A 126 -8.52 0.40 -11.51
C ARG A 126 -7.92 1.35 -12.55
N ILE A 127 -6.89 0.90 -13.26
CA ILE A 127 -6.23 1.66 -14.32
C ILE A 127 -7.07 1.59 -15.60
N ASN A 128 -7.38 2.76 -16.19
CA ASN A 128 -8.11 2.86 -17.45
C ASN A 128 -7.39 3.68 -18.55
N ALA A 129 -6.15 4.16 -18.36
CA ALA A 129 -5.47 5.05 -19.32
C ALA A 129 -4.14 4.50 -19.86
N GLU A 130 -3.99 4.46 -21.19
CA GLU A 130 -2.72 4.17 -21.86
C GLU A 130 -1.69 5.29 -21.60
N ARG A 131 -0.45 4.92 -21.24
CA ARG A 131 0.69 5.83 -20.94
C ARG A 131 0.60 6.65 -19.65
N PHE A 132 0.17 6.01 -18.56
CA PHE A 132 -0.02 6.63 -17.24
C PHE A 132 1.14 6.34 -16.27
N GLY A 133 1.61 7.37 -15.56
CA GLY A 133 2.37 7.22 -14.33
C GLY A 133 1.43 7.35 -13.13
N GLN A 134 1.36 6.32 -12.28
CA GLN A 134 0.51 6.36 -11.08
C GLN A 134 1.31 6.90 -9.90
N PHE A 135 1.04 8.16 -9.55
CA PHE A 135 1.67 8.87 -8.44
C PHE A 135 0.67 9.06 -7.31
N GLU A 136 0.00 8.00 -6.89
CA GLU A 136 -0.97 8.11 -5.81
C GLU A 136 -0.28 8.40 -4.48
N ARG A 137 -0.99 9.11 -3.60
CA ARG A 137 -0.52 9.38 -2.26
C ARG A 137 -1.59 9.03 -1.25
N THR A 138 -1.26 8.20 -0.28
CA THR A 138 -2.20 7.75 0.74
C THR A 138 -1.75 8.25 2.11
N LEU A 139 -2.67 8.90 2.83
CA LEU A 139 -2.48 9.41 4.18
C LEU A 139 -3.52 8.77 5.12
N ILE A 140 -3.04 8.02 6.10
CA ILE A 140 -3.89 7.36 7.10
C ILE A 140 -3.51 7.87 8.48
N ILE A 141 -4.50 8.35 9.24
CA ILE A 141 -4.34 8.87 10.59
C ILE A 141 -5.28 8.10 11.51
N ALA A 142 -4.72 7.27 12.39
CA ALA A 142 -5.48 6.57 13.42
C ALA A 142 -5.19 7.25 14.77
N GLU A 143 -6.19 7.94 15.31
CA GLU A 143 -6.11 8.61 16.61
C GLU A 143 -6.05 7.60 17.77
N GLU A 144 -5.83 8.12 18.97
CA GLU A 144 -5.64 7.31 20.17
C GLU A 144 -6.72 6.23 20.36
N GLY A 145 -6.30 4.97 20.52
CA GLY A 145 -7.20 3.82 20.70
C GLY A 145 -8.00 3.40 19.47
N ALA A 146 -7.75 4.01 18.31
CA ALA A 146 -8.44 3.69 17.06
C ALA A 146 -8.00 2.34 16.47
N TYR A 147 -8.88 1.72 15.67
CA TYR A 147 -8.54 0.54 14.87
C TYR A 147 -9.06 0.67 13.45
N VAL A 148 -8.22 0.34 12.48
CA VAL A 148 -8.62 0.18 11.07
C VAL A 148 -7.83 -0.93 10.38
N HIS A 149 -8.51 -1.66 9.52
CA HIS A 149 -7.89 -2.51 8.51
C HIS A 149 -8.12 -1.86 7.14
N TYR A 150 -7.06 -1.41 6.49
CA TYR A 150 -7.09 -0.85 5.14
C TYR A 150 -6.53 -1.86 4.15
N ILE A 151 -7.22 -2.05 3.02
CA ILE A 151 -6.83 -2.95 1.94
C ILE A 151 -6.66 -2.13 0.66
N GLU A 152 -5.46 -2.20 0.10
CA GLU A 152 -5.09 -1.62 -1.18
C GLU A 152 -5.01 -2.74 -2.23
N GLY A 153 -5.86 -2.64 -3.25
CA GLY A 153 -5.81 -3.52 -4.42
C GLY A 153 -5.32 -2.75 -5.63
N CYS A 154 -4.29 -3.28 -6.30
CA CYS A 154 -3.86 -2.78 -7.59
C CYS A 154 -3.90 -3.91 -8.63
N THR A 155 -4.79 -3.79 -9.60
CA THR A 155 -4.87 -4.67 -10.78
C THR A 155 -4.72 -3.80 -12.03
N ALA A 156 -3.67 -4.06 -12.81
CA ALA A 156 -3.49 -3.42 -14.10
C ALA A 156 -4.00 -4.32 -15.23
N PRO A 157 -4.74 -3.79 -16.21
CA PRO A 157 -4.87 -4.41 -17.52
C PRO A 157 -3.49 -4.66 -18.16
N ILE A 158 -3.41 -5.65 -19.05
CA ILE A 158 -2.20 -5.98 -19.80
C ILE A 158 -1.94 -4.86 -20.81
N TYR A 159 -1.12 -3.89 -20.46
CA TYR A 159 -0.69 -2.85 -21.39
C TYR A 159 0.63 -3.24 -22.07
N THR A 160 0.82 -2.81 -23.31
CA THR A 160 1.99 -3.13 -24.15
C THR A 160 3.18 -2.19 -23.92
N THR A 161 3.00 -1.06 -23.22
CA THR A 161 4.01 -0.02 -23.01
C THR A 161 4.51 0.05 -21.56
N GLN A 162 5.79 0.34 -21.32
CA GLN A 162 6.34 0.41 -19.96
C GLN A 162 5.65 1.52 -19.14
N SER A 163 5.26 1.20 -17.89
CA SER A 163 4.58 2.13 -16.97
C SER A 163 5.30 2.23 -15.64
N LEU A 164 5.23 3.39 -14.99
CA LEU A 164 5.80 3.63 -13.67
C LEU A 164 4.67 3.80 -12.64
N HIS A 165 4.70 2.98 -11.60
CA HIS A 165 3.91 3.15 -10.40
C HIS A 165 4.82 3.60 -9.27
N SER A 166 4.58 4.80 -8.74
CA SER A 166 5.39 5.44 -7.70
C SER A 166 4.47 6.03 -6.63
N ALA A 167 3.90 5.15 -5.81
CA ALA A 167 3.05 5.53 -4.70
C ALA A 167 3.85 6.00 -3.48
N VAL A 168 3.24 6.89 -2.69
CA VAL A 168 3.70 7.28 -1.36
C VAL A 168 2.62 7.02 -0.33
N VAL A 169 2.97 6.32 0.75
CA VAL A 169 2.02 5.99 1.84
C VAL A 169 2.57 6.46 3.17
N GLU A 170 1.85 7.35 3.83
CA GLU A 170 2.14 7.87 5.17
C GLU A 170 1.05 7.40 6.14
N ILE A 171 1.46 6.71 7.21
CA ILE A 171 0.52 6.23 8.23
C ILE A 171 0.96 6.73 9.61
N PHE A 172 0.04 7.33 10.34
CA PHE A 172 0.23 7.78 11.72
C PHE A 172 -0.65 6.94 12.63
N VAL A 173 -0.01 6.15 13.48
CA VAL A 173 -0.68 5.28 14.46
C VAL A 173 -0.41 5.86 15.84
N HIS A 174 -1.38 6.60 16.36
CA HIS A 174 -1.28 7.26 17.67
C HIS A 174 -1.41 6.27 18.83
N LYS A 175 -1.31 6.78 20.04
CA LYS A 175 -1.24 6.00 21.28
C LYS A 175 -2.34 4.93 21.35
N ASN A 176 -1.99 3.69 21.69
CA ASN A 176 -2.91 2.54 21.79
C ASN A 176 -3.72 2.22 20.51
N ALA A 177 -3.42 2.86 19.38
CA ALA A 177 -4.12 2.62 18.12
C ALA A 177 -3.52 1.42 17.37
N ARG A 178 -4.29 0.83 16.46
CA ARG A 178 -3.84 -0.28 15.62
C ARG A 178 -4.24 -0.08 14.17
N VAL A 179 -3.27 -0.15 13.28
CA VAL A 179 -3.50 -0.10 11.83
C VAL A 179 -2.96 -1.38 11.20
N ARG A 180 -3.84 -2.09 10.51
CA ARG A 180 -3.45 -3.14 9.57
C ARG A 180 -3.60 -2.61 8.16
N TYR A 181 -2.54 -2.70 7.39
CA TYR A 181 -2.52 -2.27 6.01
C TYR A 181 -2.14 -3.46 5.13
N THR A 182 -3.03 -3.87 4.25
CA THR A 182 -2.84 -5.01 3.36
C THR A 182 -2.76 -4.54 1.91
N THR A 183 -1.68 -4.88 1.21
CA THR A 183 -1.58 -4.68 -0.23
C THR A 183 -1.55 -6.03 -0.95
N VAL A 184 -2.44 -6.20 -1.91
CA VAL A 184 -2.36 -7.27 -2.91
C VAL A 184 -2.16 -6.62 -4.26
N GLN A 185 -0.94 -6.70 -4.79
CA GLN A 185 -0.60 -6.14 -6.09
C GLN A 185 -0.43 -7.28 -7.11
N ASN A 186 -1.05 -7.13 -8.28
CA ASN A 186 -0.80 -7.99 -9.44
C ASN A 186 -0.62 -7.12 -10.68
N TRP A 187 0.63 -6.76 -10.94
CA TRP A 187 0.98 -5.84 -12.02
C TRP A 187 1.32 -6.57 -13.32
N SER A 188 1.03 -5.95 -14.44
CA SER A 188 1.56 -6.39 -15.74
C SER A 188 3.10 -6.35 -15.75
N ASN A 189 3.75 -7.26 -16.48
CA ASN A 189 5.21 -7.49 -16.45
C ASN A 189 6.07 -6.34 -17.01
N ASN A 190 5.44 -5.27 -17.47
CA ASN A 190 6.01 -4.04 -18.01
C ASN A 190 6.00 -2.87 -17.00
N VAL A 191 5.44 -3.08 -15.80
CA VAL A 191 5.33 -2.04 -14.75
C VAL A 191 6.61 -1.98 -13.90
N TYR A 192 7.12 -0.78 -13.63
CA TYR A 192 8.08 -0.53 -12.56
C TYR A 192 7.32 -0.07 -11.32
N ASN A 193 7.40 -0.81 -10.23
CA ASN A 193 6.69 -0.58 -8.98
C ASN A 193 7.67 -0.07 -7.92
N LEU A 194 7.79 1.25 -7.80
CA LEU A 194 8.84 1.93 -7.02
C LEU A 194 8.18 2.77 -5.92
N VAL A 195 7.87 2.13 -4.79
CA VAL A 195 6.94 2.69 -3.79
C VAL A 195 7.67 3.04 -2.49
N THR A 196 7.28 4.16 -1.88
CA THR A 196 7.75 4.55 -0.54
C THR A 196 6.61 4.49 0.46
N LYS A 197 6.63 3.51 1.37
CA LYS A 197 5.64 3.38 2.46
C LYS A 197 6.31 3.54 3.81
N ARG A 198 5.74 4.36 4.69
CA ARG A 198 6.26 4.59 6.04
C ARG A 198 5.13 4.83 7.02
N ALA A 199 5.24 4.19 8.17
CA ALA A 199 4.35 4.38 9.31
C ALA A 199 5.13 4.92 10.50
N ARG A 200 4.50 5.79 11.29
CA ARG A 200 4.92 6.17 12.63
C ARG A 200 3.99 5.51 13.64
N ALA A 201 4.56 4.82 14.63
CA ALA A 201 3.82 4.19 15.72
C ALA A 201 4.22 4.85 17.05
N ASP A 202 3.24 5.46 17.72
CA ASP A 202 3.41 6.07 19.04
C ASP A 202 3.21 5.04 20.18
N GLU A 203 2.96 5.49 21.42
CA GLU A 203 2.97 4.63 22.62
C GLU A 203 1.97 3.47 22.51
N ASN A 204 2.43 2.23 22.70
CA ASN A 204 1.64 1.00 22.56
C ASN A 204 0.88 0.85 21.21
N ALA A 205 1.26 1.64 20.20
CA ALA A 205 0.65 1.56 18.87
C ALA A 205 1.09 0.28 18.15
N ILE A 206 0.19 -0.30 17.35
CA ILE A 206 0.45 -1.51 16.57
C ILE A 206 0.30 -1.19 15.08
N MET A 207 1.38 -1.34 14.32
CA MET A 207 1.36 -1.21 12.86
C MET A 207 1.67 -2.55 12.20
N GLU A 208 0.79 -3.00 11.30
CA GLU A 208 0.94 -4.24 10.55
C GLU A 208 0.92 -3.97 9.05
N TRP A 209 2.00 -4.31 8.35
CA TRP A 209 2.05 -4.36 6.89
C TRP A 209 1.88 -5.81 6.42
N VAL A 210 0.91 -6.06 5.54
CA VAL A 210 0.70 -7.36 4.91
C VAL A 210 0.77 -7.17 3.40
N ASP A 211 1.90 -7.56 2.82
CA ASP A 211 2.22 -7.31 1.42
C ASP A 211 2.29 -8.61 0.62
N CYS A 212 1.54 -8.66 -0.48
CA CYS A 212 1.67 -9.70 -1.49
C CYS A 212 2.13 -9.06 -2.81
N ASN A 213 3.36 -9.38 -3.23
CA ASN A 213 4.03 -8.80 -4.38
C ASN A 213 4.02 -9.78 -5.57
N ILE A 214 3.10 -9.56 -6.51
CA ILE A 214 2.95 -10.37 -7.72
C ILE A 214 3.00 -9.45 -8.95
N GLY A 215 3.58 -9.94 -10.04
CA GLY A 215 3.65 -9.17 -11.29
C GLY A 215 4.77 -8.12 -11.28
N SER A 216 4.71 -7.13 -12.19
CA SER A 216 5.71 -6.07 -12.43
C SER A 216 7.00 -6.57 -13.08
N LYS A 217 7.70 -5.69 -13.79
CA LYS A 217 9.06 -5.93 -14.28
C LYS A 217 10.06 -5.87 -13.12
N VAL A 218 9.96 -4.78 -12.36
CA VAL A 218 10.81 -4.50 -11.21
C VAL A 218 9.93 -3.95 -10.10
N THR A 219 10.01 -4.55 -8.92
CA THR A 219 9.48 -3.97 -7.68
C THR A 219 10.65 -3.55 -6.80
N MET A 220 10.56 -2.36 -6.24
CA MET A 220 11.44 -1.87 -5.17
C MET A 220 10.56 -1.30 -4.06
N LYS A 221 10.39 -2.04 -2.96
CA LYS A 221 9.48 -1.67 -1.88
C LYS A 221 9.99 -2.11 -0.51
N TYR A 222 10.06 -1.15 0.41
CA TYR A 222 10.56 -1.37 1.78
C TYR A 222 9.66 -0.67 2.81
N PRO A 223 8.45 -1.20 3.11
CA PRO A 223 7.58 -0.61 4.11
C PRO A 223 8.32 -0.47 5.44
N SER A 224 8.21 0.72 6.01
CA SER A 224 8.99 1.11 7.17
C SER A 224 8.06 1.38 8.36
N VAL A 225 8.44 0.95 9.56
CA VAL A 225 7.77 1.36 10.80
C VAL A 225 8.78 2.08 11.69
N TYR A 226 8.46 3.32 12.02
CA TYR A 226 9.20 4.15 12.97
C TYR A 226 8.50 4.02 14.33
N LEU A 227 9.09 3.19 15.20
CA LEU A 227 8.58 2.86 16.53
C LEU A 227 9.03 3.96 17.51
N TYR A 228 8.25 5.03 17.55
CA TYR A 228 8.54 6.28 18.26
C TYR A 228 8.09 6.28 19.72
N GLY A 229 7.01 5.58 20.03
CA GLY A 229 6.49 5.49 21.38
C GLY A 229 6.97 4.24 22.11
N GLU A 230 7.02 4.34 23.43
CA GLU A 230 7.29 3.18 24.27
C GLU A 230 6.25 2.08 24.01
N GLY A 231 6.69 0.81 23.96
CA GLY A 231 5.77 -0.32 23.76
C GLY A 231 5.22 -0.45 22.33
N ALA A 232 5.60 0.44 21.40
CA ALA A 232 5.15 0.37 20.02
C ALA A 232 5.58 -0.95 19.36
N ARG A 233 4.71 -1.48 18.49
CA ARG A 233 4.91 -2.75 17.79
C ARG A 233 4.77 -2.58 16.28
N GLY A 234 5.73 -3.12 15.55
CA GLY A 234 5.74 -3.12 14.08
C GLY A 234 5.81 -4.52 13.51
N GLU A 235 4.92 -4.87 12.60
CA GLU A 235 4.92 -6.16 11.92
C GLU A 235 4.94 -5.97 10.41
N VAL A 236 5.73 -6.78 9.71
CA VAL A 236 5.69 -6.91 8.25
C VAL A 236 5.61 -8.39 7.91
N LEU A 237 4.56 -8.77 7.17
CA LEU A 237 4.49 -10.01 6.43
C LEU A 237 4.60 -9.66 4.94
N SER A 238 5.68 -10.09 4.29
CA SER A 238 5.92 -9.81 2.88
C SER A 238 6.06 -11.12 2.10
N ILE A 239 5.22 -11.29 1.09
CA ILE A 239 5.27 -12.41 0.15
C ILE A 239 5.66 -11.85 -1.22
N ALA A 240 6.61 -12.50 -1.91
CA ALA A 240 7.03 -12.08 -3.24
C ALA A 240 7.15 -13.27 -4.21
N TYR A 241 6.63 -13.11 -5.42
CA TYR A 241 6.78 -14.07 -6.51
C TYR A 241 7.46 -13.41 -7.72
N ALA A 242 8.55 -14.01 -8.21
CA ALA A 242 9.25 -13.56 -9.41
C ALA A 242 9.24 -14.67 -10.48
N GLY A 243 8.60 -14.38 -11.61
CA GLY A 243 8.64 -15.16 -12.84
C GLY A 243 9.68 -14.65 -13.84
N LYS A 244 9.56 -15.13 -15.10
CA LYS A 244 10.47 -14.76 -16.20
C LYS A 244 10.64 -13.25 -16.34
N ASN A 245 11.89 -12.79 -16.36
CA ASN A 245 12.28 -11.38 -16.52
C ASN A 245 11.77 -10.43 -15.42
N GLN A 246 11.37 -10.95 -14.25
CA GLN A 246 10.94 -10.14 -13.12
C GLN A 246 12.02 -10.04 -12.04
N HIS A 247 12.11 -8.88 -11.42
CA HIS A 247 12.93 -8.67 -10.21
C HIS A 247 12.07 -8.07 -9.09
N GLN A 248 11.86 -8.83 -8.02
CA GLN A 248 11.20 -8.36 -6.80
C GLN A 248 12.26 -8.01 -5.74
N ASP A 249 12.64 -6.74 -5.60
CA ASP A 249 13.43 -6.26 -4.45
C ASP A 249 12.45 -5.74 -3.38
N ALA A 250 12.11 -6.62 -2.46
CA ALA A 250 11.13 -6.39 -1.41
C ALA A 250 11.78 -6.54 -0.04
N GLY A 251 11.25 -5.87 0.97
CA GLY A 251 11.75 -6.05 2.31
C GLY A 251 11.05 -5.16 3.31
N ALA A 252 11.75 -4.76 4.36
CA ALA A 252 11.15 -4.01 5.46
C ALA A 252 12.20 -3.20 6.21
N LYS A 253 11.76 -2.10 6.84
CA LYS A 253 12.61 -1.34 7.76
C LYS A 253 11.92 -1.15 9.11
N MET A 254 12.59 -1.55 10.19
CA MET A 254 12.11 -1.38 11.55
C MET A 254 13.10 -0.50 12.31
N LEU A 255 12.65 0.71 12.69
CA LEU A 255 13.47 1.67 13.40
C LEU A 255 12.90 1.87 14.80
N HIS A 256 13.67 1.48 15.81
CA HIS A 256 13.29 1.53 17.22
C HIS A 256 13.90 2.78 17.87
N PHE A 257 13.05 3.74 18.23
CA PHE A 257 13.45 5.00 18.87
C PHE A 257 13.14 5.03 20.36
N ALA A 258 12.22 4.19 20.83
CA ALA A 258 11.74 4.16 22.22
C ALA A 258 11.94 2.78 22.89
N PRO A 259 11.96 2.72 24.24
CA PRO A 259 12.12 1.47 24.97
C PRO A 259 10.91 0.54 24.80
N ARG A 260 11.11 -0.75 25.10
CA ARG A 260 10.08 -1.80 25.05
C ARG A 260 9.39 -1.95 23.69
N THR A 261 10.00 -1.46 22.62
CA THR A 261 9.46 -1.57 21.27
C THR A 261 9.73 -2.97 20.70
N SER A 262 8.78 -3.52 19.95
CA SER A 262 8.92 -4.86 19.36
C SER A 262 8.72 -4.82 17.85
N SER A 263 9.49 -5.62 17.11
CA SER A 263 9.26 -5.79 15.67
C SER A 263 9.35 -7.22 15.19
N ARG A 264 8.51 -7.56 14.21
CA ARG A 264 8.48 -8.87 13.55
C ARG A 264 8.48 -8.70 12.04
N ILE A 265 9.49 -9.24 11.36
CA ILE A 265 9.57 -9.24 9.89
C ILE A 265 9.54 -10.70 9.44
N ILE A 266 8.52 -11.08 8.68
CA ILE A 266 8.45 -12.36 7.98
C ILE A 266 8.48 -12.05 6.48
N SER A 267 9.51 -12.54 5.80
CA SER A 267 9.61 -12.45 4.35
C SER A 267 9.61 -13.85 3.75
N LYS A 268 8.72 -14.10 2.79
CA LYS A 268 8.65 -15.35 2.03
C LYS A 268 8.75 -15.02 0.55
N SER A 269 9.66 -15.68 -0.16
CA SER A 269 9.85 -15.42 -1.59
C SER A 269 9.89 -16.68 -2.41
N ILE A 270 9.37 -16.61 -3.64
CA ILE A 270 9.33 -17.71 -4.60
C ILE A 270 9.90 -17.19 -5.93
N SER A 271 10.90 -17.88 -6.45
CA SER A 271 11.51 -17.57 -7.75
C SER A 271 11.34 -18.72 -8.74
N LYS A 272 10.84 -18.41 -9.95
CA LYS A 272 10.62 -19.37 -11.05
C LYS A 272 10.90 -18.73 -12.42
N ALA A 273 11.16 -19.58 -13.42
CA ALA A 273 11.42 -19.28 -14.82
C ALA A 273 12.53 -18.23 -15.04
N GLY A 274 13.59 -18.26 -14.22
CA GLY A 274 14.66 -17.26 -14.26
C GLY A 274 14.32 -15.93 -13.58
N GLY A 275 13.22 -15.86 -12.82
CA GLY A 275 12.88 -14.72 -11.99
C GLY A 275 13.84 -14.55 -10.81
N ARG A 276 13.95 -13.29 -10.36
CA ARG A 276 14.81 -12.89 -9.24
C ARG A 276 13.99 -12.32 -8.09
N THR A 277 14.11 -12.90 -6.90
CA THR A 277 13.67 -12.25 -5.66
C THR A 277 14.87 -11.71 -4.89
N SER A 278 14.66 -10.64 -4.15
CA SER A 278 15.64 -10.11 -3.21
C SER A 278 14.93 -9.67 -1.95
N TYR A 279 15.36 -10.16 -0.79
CA TYR A 279 14.99 -9.59 0.50
C TYR A 279 15.97 -8.48 0.88
N ARG A 280 15.46 -7.31 1.29
CA ARG A 280 16.28 -6.24 1.86
C ARG A 280 15.71 -5.72 3.17
N GLY A 281 16.37 -6.07 4.26
CA GLY A 281 15.97 -5.67 5.61
C GLY A 281 16.84 -4.56 6.18
N LEU A 282 16.25 -3.63 6.92
CA LEU A 282 16.98 -2.76 7.84
C LEU A 282 16.32 -2.80 9.22
N VAL A 283 17.05 -3.27 10.22
CA VAL A 283 16.71 -3.08 11.63
C VAL A 283 17.67 -2.07 12.21
N GLN A 284 17.14 -1.03 12.85
CA GLN A 284 17.94 -0.04 13.54
C GLN A 284 17.40 0.19 14.95
N ILE A 285 18.26 -0.04 15.94
CA ILE A 285 17.96 0.21 17.35
C ILE A 285 18.76 1.44 17.79
N MET A 286 18.05 2.50 18.20
CA MET A 286 18.66 3.74 18.66
C MET A 286 19.12 3.65 20.13
N PRO A 287 20.08 4.49 20.55
CA PRO A 287 20.38 4.65 21.97
C PRO A 287 19.10 5.01 22.75
N GLY A 288 18.88 4.37 23.90
CA GLY A 288 17.69 4.57 24.73
C GLY A 288 16.53 3.61 24.46
N ALA A 289 16.51 2.89 23.33
CA ALA A 289 15.52 1.85 23.03
C ALA A 289 15.77 0.54 23.81
N LYS A 290 15.79 0.64 25.15
CA LYS A 290 16.06 -0.48 26.08
C LYS A 290 14.91 -1.48 26.08
N LYS A 291 15.22 -2.74 26.32
CA LYS A 291 14.28 -3.88 26.36
C LYS A 291 13.46 -4.04 25.09
N SER A 292 13.99 -3.58 23.96
CA SER A 292 13.36 -3.78 22.65
C SER A 292 13.67 -5.17 22.10
N SER A 293 12.73 -5.73 21.34
CA SER A 293 12.84 -7.05 20.75
C SER A 293 12.64 -7.03 19.24
N VAL A 294 13.40 -7.87 18.53
CA VAL A 294 13.35 -7.99 17.07
C VAL A 294 13.36 -9.46 16.69
N TYR A 295 12.45 -9.83 15.80
CA TYR A 295 12.45 -11.12 15.12
C TYR A 295 12.37 -10.92 13.61
N VAL A 296 13.30 -11.51 12.88
CA VAL A 296 13.32 -11.51 11.41
C VAL A 296 13.46 -12.94 10.92
N SER A 297 12.63 -13.33 9.95
CA SER A 297 12.67 -14.65 9.30
C SER A 297 12.51 -14.47 7.79
N CYS A 298 13.47 -15.00 7.03
CA CYS A 298 13.54 -14.85 5.57
C CYS A 298 13.60 -16.20 4.86
N ASP A 299 12.47 -16.66 4.34
CA ASP A 299 12.40 -17.92 3.59
C ASP A 299 12.41 -17.67 2.07
N ALA A 300 13.24 -18.41 1.35
CA ALA A 300 13.29 -18.37 -0.11
C ALA A 300 13.10 -19.76 -0.71
N LEU A 301 12.20 -19.86 -1.69
CA LEU A 301 11.97 -21.07 -2.49
C LEU A 301 12.37 -20.80 -3.95
N ILE A 302 13.36 -21.53 -4.45
CA ILE A 302 13.83 -21.46 -5.83
C ILE A 302 13.34 -22.71 -6.57
N LEU A 303 12.58 -22.52 -7.66
CA LEU A 303 11.88 -23.61 -8.36
C LEU A 303 12.59 -24.11 -9.62
N ASP A 304 13.71 -23.51 -10.02
CA ASP A 304 14.53 -23.95 -11.15
C ASP A 304 15.98 -23.45 -11.05
N GLN A 305 16.85 -23.95 -11.93
CA GLN A 305 18.29 -23.63 -11.96
C GLN A 305 18.63 -22.23 -12.47
N LYS A 306 17.70 -21.52 -13.12
CA LYS A 306 17.94 -20.19 -13.71
C LYS A 306 17.54 -19.08 -12.76
N SER A 307 16.63 -19.36 -11.84
CA SER A 307 16.11 -18.43 -10.86
C SER A 307 17.12 -18.14 -9.75
N ARG A 308 16.95 -16.98 -9.12
CA ARG A 308 17.87 -16.46 -8.11
C ARG A 308 17.11 -15.82 -6.96
N SER A 309 17.58 -16.06 -5.73
CA SER A 309 17.16 -15.30 -4.57
C SER A 309 18.37 -14.71 -3.86
N ASP A 310 18.27 -13.46 -3.42
CA ASP A 310 19.31 -12.78 -2.65
C ASP A 310 18.75 -12.25 -1.32
N THR A 311 19.51 -12.34 -0.24
CA THR A 311 19.09 -11.83 1.09
C THR A 311 20.12 -10.81 1.58
N TYR A 312 19.68 -9.56 1.78
CA TYR A 312 20.53 -8.44 2.22
C TYR A 312 20.03 -7.87 3.56
N PRO A 313 20.35 -8.52 4.69
CA PRO A 313 19.96 -8.02 6.01
C PRO A 313 20.95 -6.96 6.51
N TYR A 314 20.43 -5.86 7.05
CA TYR A 314 21.22 -4.85 7.72
C TYR A 314 20.71 -4.64 9.14
N MET A 315 21.61 -4.70 10.11
CA MET A 315 21.32 -4.45 11.52
C MET A 315 22.25 -3.37 12.06
N LYS A 316 21.68 -2.30 12.60
CA LYS A 316 22.40 -1.17 13.22
C LYS A 316 21.96 -1.04 14.67
N ILE A 317 22.69 -1.68 15.57
CA ILE A 317 22.28 -1.83 16.97
C ILE A 317 23.16 -0.93 17.83
N LYS A 318 22.58 0.15 18.37
CA LYS A 318 23.27 1.12 19.23
C LYS A 318 22.77 1.08 20.68
N GLN A 319 22.29 -0.07 21.12
CA GLN A 319 21.80 -0.33 22.47
C GLN A 319 22.18 -1.75 22.89
N ASN A 320 22.57 -1.94 24.15
CA ASN A 320 23.04 -3.22 24.68
C ASN A 320 21.92 -4.06 25.30
N ASP A 321 20.92 -3.42 25.89
CA ASP A 321 19.77 -4.08 26.53
C ASP A 321 18.66 -4.32 25.49
N VAL A 322 18.86 -5.26 24.57
CA VAL A 322 17.89 -5.66 23.53
C VAL A 322 18.01 -7.14 23.17
N SER A 323 16.94 -7.71 22.64
CA SER A 323 16.92 -9.08 22.09
C SER A 323 16.69 -9.04 20.58
N ILE A 324 17.54 -9.71 19.81
CA ILE A 324 17.50 -9.66 18.34
C ILE A 324 17.70 -11.06 17.80
N GLN A 325 16.79 -11.48 16.93
CA GLN A 325 16.86 -12.72 16.18
C GLN A 325 16.71 -12.44 14.68
N HIS A 326 17.55 -13.10 13.88
CA HIS A 326 17.46 -13.15 12.42
C HIS A 326 17.75 -14.57 11.96
N GLU A 327 16.85 -15.13 11.19
CA GLU A 327 16.98 -16.43 10.53
C GLU A 327 16.77 -16.33 9.02
#